data_AF-A0A4S8LT09-F1
#
_entry.id   AF-A0A4S8LT09-F1
#
_cell.length_a   1.000
_cell.length_b   1.000
_cell.length_c   1.000
_cell.angle_alpha   90.00
_cell.angle_beta   90.00
_cell.angle_gamma   90.00
#
_symmetry.space_group_name_H-M   'P 1'
#
loop_
_entity.id
_entity.type
_entity.pdbx_description
1 polymer ?
#
loop_
_entity_poly.entity_id
_entity_poly.type
_entity_poly.pdbx_seq_one_letter_code
_entity_poly.pdbx_strand_id
1 'polypeptide(L)'
;MPPLLDDDNLSLRADDELEEVDEVGALDDSEQEEYISASADARTALKKIRGFSFSVINSPTIGLPEWQRACQRHGLASRVLPDDVKTRWNSTYDMLDFAVKYRKAVDDVTSNKDLEYRKHELTSKEWLILGDLLRVLKVGDYLSFPDHYLIIL
;
A
#
# COMPACT_ATOMS: atom_id res chain seq x y z
N MET A 1 24.75 -46.84 -29.66
CA MET A 1 23.63 -46.24 -30.42
C MET A 1 22.38 -46.41 -29.59
N PRO A 2 21.97 -45.40 -28.81
CA PRO A 2 20.71 -45.46 -28.05
C PRO A 2 19.51 -45.34 -29.00
N PRO A 3 18.37 -45.99 -28.70
CA PRO A 3 17.19 -45.95 -29.55
C PRO A 3 16.49 -44.59 -29.51
N LEU A 4 15.75 -44.35 -30.59
CA LEU A 4 15.03 -43.14 -30.95
C LEU A 4 13.90 -42.79 -29.97
N LEU A 5 13.59 -41.51 -29.96
CA LEU A 5 12.53 -40.81 -29.24
C LEU A 5 11.16 -41.49 -29.45
N ASP A 6 10.51 -41.87 -28.34
CA ASP A 6 9.05 -41.90 -28.29
C ASP A 6 8.60 -40.52 -27.82
N ASP A 7 8.33 -39.66 -28.80
CA ASP A 7 7.55 -38.44 -28.63
C ASP A 7 6.10 -38.85 -28.30
N ASP A 8 5.79 -39.06 -27.02
CA ASP A 8 4.45 -38.75 -26.51
C ASP A 8 4.40 -38.75 -24.98
N ASN A 9 4.20 -37.54 -24.45
CA ASN A 9 3.39 -37.28 -23.27
C ASN A 9 3.95 -37.71 -21.89
N LEU A 10 4.87 -36.90 -21.36
CA LEU A 10 4.82 -36.59 -19.93
C LEU A 10 4.87 -35.06 -19.75
N SER A 11 3.69 -34.48 -19.89
CA SER A 11 3.33 -33.11 -19.52
C SER A 11 4.01 -32.66 -18.22
N LEU A 12 5.10 -31.92 -18.35
CA LEU A 12 5.66 -31.08 -17.29
C LEU A 12 4.79 -29.84 -17.12
N ARG A 13 3.63 -30.00 -16.50
CA ARG A 13 2.81 -28.95 -15.89
C ARG A 13 2.00 -29.54 -14.74
N ALA A 14 2.66 -29.71 -13.61
CA ALA A 14 2.03 -29.27 -12.37
C ALA A 14 2.51 -27.80 -12.28
N ASP A 15 1.79 -26.79 -12.77
CA ASP A 15 0.49 -26.36 -12.27
C ASP A 15 0.18 -27.03 -10.93
N ASP A 16 1.02 -26.72 -9.93
CA ASP A 16 0.57 -26.72 -8.55
C ASP A 16 -0.60 -25.72 -8.51
N GLU A 17 -1.79 -26.21 -8.83
CA GLU A 17 -3.07 -25.60 -8.49
C GLU A 17 -3.07 -25.49 -6.96
N LEU A 18 -2.47 -24.42 -6.44
CA LEU A 18 -2.78 -23.93 -5.12
C LEU A 18 -4.26 -23.54 -5.19
N GLU A 19 -5.11 -24.47 -4.79
CA GLU A 19 -6.53 -24.24 -4.56
C GLU A 19 -6.62 -22.97 -3.71
N GLU A 20 -7.12 -21.89 -4.31
CA GLU A 20 -7.28 -20.60 -3.66
C GLU A 20 -8.40 -20.76 -2.62
N VAL A 21 -8.03 -21.21 -1.43
CA VAL A 21 -8.96 -21.40 -0.33
C VAL A 21 -9.34 -19.99 0.15
N ASP A 22 -10.51 -19.51 -0.24
CA ASP A 22 -11.12 -18.32 0.36
C ASP A 22 -11.58 -18.66 1.78
N GLU A 23 -10.61 -18.84 2.68
CA GLU A 23 -10.82 -19.13 4.10
C GLU A 23 -11.70 -18.06 4.76
N VAL A 24 -11.74 -16.85 4.20
CA VAL A 24 -12.54 -15.72 4.69
C VAL A 24 -13.99 -15.79 4.22
N GLY A 25 -14.24 -16.27 3.01
CA GLY A 25 -15.59 -16.57 2.47
C GLY A 25 -16.20 -17.87 3.02
N ALA A 26 -15.41 -18.70 3.70
CA ALA A 26 -15.86 -19.89 4.41
C ALA A 26 -16.36 -19.61 5.84
N LEU A 27 -16.12 -18.40 6.38
CA LEU A 27 -16.69 -17.94 7.64
C LEU A 27 -18.15 -17.53 7.45
N ASP A 28 -18.95 -17.62 8.51
CA ASP A 28 -20.34 -17.16 8.41
C ASP A 28 -20.39 -15.62 8.27
N ASP A 29 -21.50 -15.13 7.68
CA ASP A 29 -21.69 -13.69 7.42
C ASP A 29 -21.52 -12.82 8.68
N SER A 30 -21.73 -13.39 9.88
CA SER A 30 -21.63 -12.67 11.14
C SER A 30 -20.19 -12.48 11.60
N GLU A 31 -19.35 -13.50 11.42
CA GLU A 31 -17.92 -13.45 11.72
C GLU A 31 -17.20 -12.51 10.75
N GLN A 32 -17.53 -12.56 9.46
CA GLN A 32 -16.94 -11.67 8.44
C GLN A 32 -17.26 -10.18 8.73
N GLU A 33 -18.49 -9.87 9.12
CA GLU A 33 -18.91 -8.51 9.48
C GLU A 33 -18.19 -8.01 10.74
N GLU A 34 -17.96 -8.88 11.73
CA GLU A 34 -17.18 -8.54 12.94
C GLU A 34 -15.71 -8.23 12.63
N TYR A 35 -15.05 -9.03 11.78
CA TYR A 35 -13.67 -8.77 11.35
C TYR A 35 -13.54 -7.49 10.52
N ILE A 36 -14.52 -7.21 9.66
CA ILE A 36 -14.59 -5.98 8.86
C ILE A 36 -14.79 -4.76 9.78
N SER A 37 -15.68 -4.89 10.78
CA SER A 37 -15.93 -3.88 11.80
C SER A 37 -14.68 -3.61 12.65
N ALA A 38 -13.99 -4.66 13.10
CA ALA A 38 -12.77 -4.55 13.89
C ALA A 38 -11.63 -3.84 13.14
N SER A 39 -11.57 -3.98 11.81
CA SER A 39 -10.56 -3.33 10.95
C SER A 39 -11.05 -2.03 10.30
N ALA A 40 -12.27 -1.56 10.61
CA ALA A 40 -12.89 -0.42 9.95
C ALA A 40 -12.07 0.88 10.10
N ASP A 41 -11.49 1.11 11.28
CA ASP A 41 -10.68 2.30 11.55
C ASP A 41 -9.40 2.32 10.69
N ALA A 42 -8.74 1.17 10.54
CA ALA A 42 -7.54 1.04 9.71
C ALA A 42 -7.85 1.27 8.22
N ARG A 43 -8.94 0.67 7.73
CA ARG A 43 -9.40 0.88 6.34
C ARG A 43 -9.77 2.33 6.07
N THR A 44 -10.39 2.99 7.05
CA THR A 44 -10.77 4.41 6.95
C THR A 44 -9.53 5.30 6.88
N ALA A 45 -8.55 5.09 7.77
CA ALA A 45 -7.29 5.83 7.75
C ALA A 45 -6.52 5.62 6.43
N LEU A 46 -6.45 4.38 5.95
CA LEU A 46 -5.86 4.02 4.64
C LEU A 46 -6.55 4.74 3.48
N LYS A 47 -7.89 4.76 3.48
CA LYS A 47 -8.68 5.41 2.44
C LYS A 47 -8.41 6.92 2.40
N LYS A 48 -8.27 7.56 3.57
CA LYS A 48 -7.93 8.99 3.67
C LYS A 48 -6.55 9.29 3.07
N ILE A 49 -5.51 8.54 3.45
CA ILE A 49 -4.15 8.82 2.94
C ILE A 49 -4.03 8.55 1.44
N ARG A 50 -4.65 7.47 0.95
CA ARG A 50 -4.72 7.17 -0.48
C ARG A 50 -5.48 8.25 -1.24
N GLY A 51 -6.62 8.66 -0.70
CA GLY A 51 -7.43 9.73 -1.27
C GLY A 51 -6.68 11.06 -1.30
N PHE A 52 -5.91 11.38 -0.26
CA PHE A 52 -5.06 12.56 -0.21
C PHE A 52 -3.99 12.53 -1.29
N SER A 53 -3.22 11.44 -1.38
CA SER A 53 -2.18 11.27 -2.39
C SER A 53 -2.73 11.44 -3.80
N PHE A 54 -3.79 10.72 -4.12
CA PHE A 54 -4.46 10.83 -5.41
C PHE A 54 -4.94 12.26 -5.68
N SER A 55 -5.50 12.95 -4.69
CA SER A 55 -6.02 14.32 -4.86
C SER A 55 -4.91 15.36 -5.06
N VAL A 56 -3.74 15.19 -4.43
CA VAL A 56 -2.59 16.08 -4.60
C VAL A 56 -1.93 15.86 -5.95
N ILE A 57 -1.68 14.60 -6.33
CA ILE A 57 -1.03 14.25 -7.60
C ILE A 57 -1.86 14.72 -8.81
N ASN A 58 -3.18 14.55 -8.75
CA ASN A 58 -4.07 14.94 -9.84
C ASN A 58 -4.49 16.42 -9.81
N SER A 59 -3.94 17.23 -8.90
CA SER A 59 -4.17 18.68 -8.84
C SER A 59 -2.86 19.45 -9.05
N PRO A 60 -2.37 19.56 -10.30
CA PRO A 60 -1.08 20.18 -10.59
C PRO A 60 -1.06 21.69 -10.33
N THR A 61 -2.22 22.35 -10.32
CA THR A 61 -2.35 23.81 -10.18
C THR A 61 -2.53 24.27 -8.74
N ILE A 62 -3.15 23.46 -7.87
CA ILE A 62 -3.49 23.84 -6.50
C ILE A 62 -2.83 22.87 -5.51
N GLY A 63 -3.10 21.58 -5.65
CA GLY A 63 -2.62 20.56 -4.71
C GLY A 63 -1.12 20.42 -4.67
N LEU A 64 -0.50 20.21 -5.83
CA LEU A 64 0.94 19.98 -5.89
C LEU A 64 1.75 21.20 -5.42
N PRO A 65 1.45 22.45 -5.84
CA PRO A 65 2.14 23.63 -5.31
C PRO A 65 1.97 23.78 -3.79
N GLU A 66 0.77 23.52 -3.26
CA GLU A 66 0.53 23.69 -1.82
C GLU A 66 1.21 22.61 -0.99
N TRP A 67 1.23 21.37 -1.47
CA TRP A 67 2.02 20.30 -0.90
C TRP A 67 3.52 20.65 -0.85
N GLN A 68 4.06 21.20 -1.94
CA GLN A 68 5.46 21.62 -2.00
C GLN A 68 5.76 22.74 -0.99
N ARG A 69 4.85 23.72 -0.83
CA ARG A 69 4.97 24.76 0.19
C ARG A 69 4.93 24.18 1.59
N ALA A 70 4.02 23.26 1.88
CA ALA A 70 3.94 22.58 3.18
C ALA A 70 5.24 21.81 3.48
N CYS A 71 5.78 21.08 2.50
CA CYS A 71 7.09 20.43 2.63
C CYS A 71 8.19 21.43 2.99
N GLN A 72 8.26 22.56 2.29
CA GLN A 72 9.25 23.62 2.57
C GLN A 72 9.06 24.24 3.95
N ARG A 73 7.82 24.55 4.37
CA ARG A 73 7.49 25.07 5.71
C ARG A 73 8.01 24.17 6.83
N HIS A 74 8.01 22.85 6.61
CA HIS A 74 8.49 21.87 7.57
C HIS A 74 9.93 21.39 7.33
N GLY A 75 10.66 22.00 6.40
CA GLY A 75 12.06 21.64 6.11
C GLY A 75 12.21 20.25 5.47
N LEU A 76 11.17 19.73 4.85
CA LEU A 76 11.15 18.43 4.17
C LEU A 76 11.55 18.59 2.70
N ALA A 77 12.22 17.57 2.15
CA ALA A 77 12.54 17.54 0.74
C ALA A 77 11.24 17.50 -0.10
N SER A 78 11.13 18.39 -1.08
CA SER A 78 9.98 18.47 -1.99
C SER A 78 9.92 17.24 -2.90
N ARG A 79 9.22 16.19 -2.46
CA ARG A 79 8.98 14.94 -3.18
C ARG A 79 7.49 14.76 -3.41
N VAL A 80 7.11 14.10 -4.49
CA VAL A 80 5.71 13.75 -4.75
C VAL A 80 5.33 12.58 -3.83
N LEU A 81 4.13 12.65 -3.23
CA LEU A 81 3.58 11.56 -2.42
C LEU A 81 3.39 10.31 -3.31
N PRO A 82 3.85 9.11 -2.92
CA PRO A 82 3.60 7.90 -3.69
C PRO A 82 2.12 7.50 -3.65
N ASP A 83 1.54 7.14 -4.80
CA ASP A 83 0.21 6.54 -4.85
C ASP A 83 0.27 5.02 -4.66
N ASP A 84 -0.76 4.48 -4.02
CA ASP A 84 -0.97 3.04 -3.89
C ASP A 84 -1.47 2.43 -5.22
N VAL A 85 -0.68 1.54 -5.81
CA VAL A 85 -0.86 0.95 -7.15
C VAL A 85 -1.14 -0.55 -7.02
N LYS A 86 -2.31 -0.99 -7.48
CA LYS A 86 -2.76 -2.39 -7.37
C LYS A 86 -1.79 -3.44 -7.93
N THR A 87 -0.99 -3.09 -8.94
CA THR A 87 -0.05 -4.01 -9.60
C THR A 87 1.32 -4.09 -8.92
N ARG A 88 1.57 -3.29 -7.86
CA ARG A 88 2.84 -3.29 -7.14
C ARG A 88 2.63 -3.76 -5.71
N TRP A 89 3.22 -4.90 -5.36
CA TRP A 89 2.95 -5.59 -4.09
C TRP A 89 3.29 -4.77 -2.84
N ASN A 90 4.23 -3.80 -2.95
CA ASN A 90 4.67 -2.97 -1.83
C ASN A 90 4.17 -1.52 -1.87
N SER A 91 3.26 -1.15 -2.79
CA SER A 91 2.86 0.25 -2.94
C SER A 91 2.13 0.82 -1.73
N THR A 92 1.35 0.00 -1.02
CA THR A 92 0.69 0.44 0.21
C THR A 92 1.72 0.74 1.30
N TYR A 93 2.74 -0.12 1.44
CA TYR A 93 3.83 0.11 2.37
C TYR A 93 4.62 1.38 2.03
N ASP A 94 5.04 1.53 0.77
CA ASP A 94 5.80 2.71 0.31
C ASP A 94 5.03 4.02 0.53
N MET A 95 3.72 4.03 0.22
CA MET A 95 2.83 5.17 0.47
C MET A 95 2.77 5.50 1.96
N LEU A 96 2.60 4.50 2.83
CA LEU A 96 2.49 4.70 4.28
C LEU A 96 3.81 5.14 4.90
N ASP A 97 4.92 4.51 4.54
CA ASP A 97 6.25 4.88 5.02
C ASP A 97 6.56 6.34 4.69
N PHE A 98 6.26 6.76 3.45
CA PHE A 98 6.40 8.15 3.04
C PHE A 98 5.44 9.06 3.82
N ALA A 99 4.15 8.72 3.88
CA ALA A 99 3.13 9.55 4.53
C ALA A 99 3.45 9.80 6.01
N VAL A 100 3.90 8.78 6.73
CA VAL A 100 4.30 8.89 8.15
C VAL A 100 5.52 9.80 8.31
N LYS A 101 6.53 9.68 7.44
CA LYS A 101 7.70 10.58 7.43
C LYS A 101 7.33 12.03 7.15
N TYR A 102 6.32 12.25 6.31
CA TYR A 102 5.84 13.56 5.90
C TYR A 102 4.60 14.05 6.68
N ARG A 103 4.26 13.40 7.80
CA ARG A 103 3.05 13.67 8.58
C ARG A 103 2.77 15.15 8.81
N LYS A 104 3.78 15.93 9.20
CA LYS A 104 3.61 17.37 9.46
C LYS A 104 3.07 18.13 8.23
N ALA A 105 3.59 17.83 7.05
CA ALA A 105 3.12 18.44 5.81
C ALA A 105 1.72 17.94 5.41
N VAL A 106 1.41 16.66 5.65
CA VAL A 106 0.06 16.12 5.43
C VAL A 106 -0.96 16.82 6.34
N ASP A 107 -0.66 16.95 7.63
CA ASP A 107 -1.51 17.62 8.62
C ASP A 107 -1.69 19.11 8.25
N ASP A 108 -0.64 19.80 7.82
CA ASP A 108 -0.69 21.21 7.39
C ASP A 108 -1.59 21.43 6.16
N VAL A 109 -1.46 20.60 5.12
CA VAL A 109 -2.30 20.71 3.92
C VAL A 109 -3.75 20.33 4.20
N THR A 110 -3.98 19.26 4.97
CA THR A 110 -5.34 18.77 5.24
C THR A 110 -6.09 19.62 6.26
N SER A 111 -5.40 20.32 7.18
CA SER A 111 -6.03 21.24 8.14
C SER A 111 -6.38 22.60 7.54
N ASN A 112 -5.87 22.93 6.35
CA ASN A 112 -6.19 24.17 5.66
C ASN A 112 -7.65 24.17 5.15
N LYS A 113 -8.48 25.05 5.73
CA LYS A 113 -9.91 25.16 5.44
C LYS A 113 -10.23 25.72 4.05
N ASP A 114 -9.28 26.42 3.45
CA ASP A 114 -9.44 26.99 2.11
C ASP A 114 -9.22 25.94 1.01
N LEU A 115 -8.78 24.73 1.38
CA LEU A 115 -8.54 23.62 0.47
C LEU A 115 -9.57 22.50 0.67
N GLU A 116 -9.92 21.82 -0.41
CA GLU A 116 -10.83 20.66 -0.37
C GLU A 116 -10.18 19.37 0.17
N TYR A 117 -9.02 19.48 0.83
CA TYR A 117 -8.26 18.34 1.37
C TYR A 117 -8.69 17.95 2.79
N ARG A 118 -9.53 18.76 3.46
CA ARG A 118 -10.00 18.49 4.83
C ARG A 118 -10.73 17.16 5.02
N LYS A 119 -11.38 16.65 3.97
CA LYS A 119 -11.99 15.31 3.97
C LYS A 119 -10.97 14.18 4.23
N HIS A 120 -9.69 14.45 4.02
CA HIS A 120 -8.59 13.51 4.24
C HIS A 120 -7.83 13.78 5.55
N GLU A 121 -8.31 14.69 6.40
CA GLU A 121 -7.70 15.00 7.69
C GLU A 121 -7.65 13.74 8.58
N LEU A 122 -6.47 13.45 9.10
CA LEU A 122 -6.18 12.28 9.93
C LEU A 122 -6.09 12.69 11.39
N THR A 123 -6.86 12.01 12.24
CA THR A 123 -6.80 12.18 13.69
C THR A 123 -5.53 11.54 14.26
N SER A 124 -5.18 11.90 15.49
CA SER A 124 -4.05 11.26 16.19
C SER A 124 -4.22 9.74 16.33
N LYS A 125 -5.46 9.26 16.51
CA LYS A 125 -5.78 7.82 16.57
C LYS A 125 -5.49 7.15 15.23
N GLU A 126 -5.94 7.75 14.12
CA GLU A 126 -5.70 7.20 12.78
C GLU A 126 -4.20 7.17 12.45
N TRP A 127 -3.43 8.19 12.85
CA TRP A 127 -1.98 8.16 12.70
C TRP A 127 -1.29 7.04 13.48
N LEU A 128 -1.79 6.70 14.68
CA LEU A 128 -1.29 5.55 15.44
C LEU A 128 -1.59 4.24 14.71
N ILE A 129 -2.82 4.09 14.22
CA ILE A 129 -3.24 2.90 13.46
C ILE A 129 -2.40 2.72 12.20
N LEU A 130 -2.15 3.80 11.44
CA LEU A 130 -1.28 3.74 10.26
C LEU A 130 0.16 3.36 10.63
N GLY A 131 0.67 3.82 11.77
CA GLY A 131 1.98 3.42 12.28
C GLY A 131 2.06 1.96 12.67
N ASP A 132 1.02 1.41 13.31
CA ASP A 132 0.93 -0.01 13.65
C ASP A 132 0.81 -0.88 12.40
N LEU A 133 -0.02 -0.46 11.44
CA LEU A 133 -0.13 -1.13 10.15
C LEU A 133 1.22 -1.14 9.41
N LEU A 134 1.94 -0.02 9.40
CA LEU A 134 3.27 0.07 8.77
C LEU A 134 4.26 -0.92 9.41
N ARG A 135 4.22 -1.11 10.74
CA ARG A 135 5.07 -2.10 11.43
C ARG A 135 4.76 -3.53 11.00
N VAL A 136 3.48 -3.87 10.85
CA VAL A 136 3.06 -5.20 10.38
C VAL A 136 3.51 -5.42 8.94
N LEU A 137 3.28 -4.45 8.05
CA LEU A 137 3.67 -4.55 6.64
C LEU A 137 5.18 -4.66 6.45
N LYS A 138 5.98 -4.01 7.31
CA LYS A 138 7.44 -4.09 7.28
C LYS A 138 7.98 -5.51 7.49
N VAL A 139 7.24 -6.39 8.19
CA VAL A 139 7.66 -7.78 8.41
C VAL A 139 7.62 -8.58 7.10
N GLY A 140 6.75 -8.21 6.16
CA GLY A 140 6.65 -8.83 4.84
C GLY A 140 7.89 -8.61 3.96
N ASP A 141 8.55 -7.45 4.09
CA ASP A 141 9.77 -7.12 3.34
C ASP A 141 10.94 -8.06 3.67
N TYR A 142 11.01 -8.59 4.89
CA TYR A 142 12.06 -9.54 5.28
C TYR A 142 11.83 -10.96 4.74
N LEU A 143 10.61 -11.26 4.25
CA LEU A 143 10.26 -12.59 3.76
C LEU A 143 10.18 -12.65 2.23
N SER A 144 10.27 -11.53 1.51
CA SER A 144 9.90 -11.46 0.09
C SER A 144 11.05 -11.38 -0.93
N PHE A 145 12.32 -11.57 -0.55
CA PHE A 145 13.40 -11.80 -1.52
C PHE A 145 14.50 -12.74 -1.00
N PRO A 146 14.56 -14.01 -1.44
CA PRO A 146 15.83 -14.69 -1.60
C PRO A 146 16.56 -14.04 -2.79
N ASP A 147 17.67 -13.38 -2.53
CA ASP A 147 18.64 -12.92 -3.53
C ASP A 147 19.24 -14.12 -4.30
N HIS A 148 18.51 -14.68 -5.25
CA HIS A 148 19.08 -15.62 -6.22
C HIS A 148 18.37 -15.46 -7.55
N TYR A 149 18.88 -14.57 -8.41
CA TYR A 149 19.25 -14.89 -9.79
C TYR A 149 20.21 -13.81 -10.33
N LEU A 150 21.46 -14.23 -10.54
CA LEU A 150 22.45 -13.81 -11.57
C LEU A 150 23.88 -13.63 -11.03
N ILE A 151 24.55 -14.75 -10.77
CA ILE A 151 25.93 -14.97 -11.23
C ILE A 151 25.99 -16.40 -11.80
N ILE A 152 25.78 -16.54 -13.11
CA ILE A 152 26.33 -17.65 -13.88
C ILE A 152 27.42 -17.00 -14.76
N LEU A 153 28.65 -17.47 -14.57
CA LEU A 153 29.81 -17.23 -15.43
C LEU A 153 29.72 -18.08 -16.69
#